data_AF-A0A955WTC8-F1
#
_entry.id   AF-A0A955WTC8-F1
#
_cell.length_a   1.000
_cell.length_b   1.000
_cell.length_c   1.000
_cell.angle_alpha   90.00
_cell.angle_beta   90.00
_cell.angle_gamma   90.00
#
_symmetry.space_group_name_H-M   'P 1'
#
loop_
_entity.id
_entity.type
_entity.pdbx_description
1 polymer ?
#
loop_
_entity_poly.entity_id
_entity_poly.type
_entity_poly.pdbx_seq_one_letter_code
_entity_poly.pdbx_strand_id
1 'polypeptide(L)'
;MAEKPAEKATAEKPAREIPPERKASRQDTLTVDGRTITYTVTAETMHLPGEAPEDDGKAKAAVFFTSYVVPADDPATRPVTFCFNGGPGSSSVWLHMGALGPKRVEVPDAGMPKPPPYSVVDNPEGLLDLTDLVFIDPVGTGFSDAVGEGKRAEYTQVVGDVTSISAFIERWLTREGRWASPKLLAGESYGTT
;
A
#
# COMPACT_ATOMS: atom_id res chain seq x y z
N MET A 1 -14.13 46.34 -28.68
CA MET A 1 -14.02 45.64 -27.39
C MET A 1 -14.31 44.18 -27.67
N ALA A 2 -13.36 43.28 -27.46
CA ALA A 2 -13.56 41.85 -27.69
C ALA A 2 -14.14 41.23 -26.41
N GLU A 3 -15.31 40.61 -26.53
CA GLU A 3 -15.99 39.92 -25.45
C GLU A 3 -15.23 38.64 -25.11
N LYS A 4 -14.83 38.48 -23.84
CA LYS A 4 -14.13 37.30 -23.34
C LYS A 4 -15.13 36.14 -23.26
N PRO A 5 -14.83 34.93 -23.76
CA PRO A 5 -15.78 33.81 -23.69
C PRO A 5 -16.03 33.45 -22.23
N ALA A 6 -17.31 33.29 -21.87
CA ALA A 6 -17.74 32.85 -20.57
C ALA A 6 -17.12 31.48 -20.21
N GLU A 7 -16.44 31.44 -19.07
CA GLU A 7 -15.92 30.23 -18.45
C GLU A 7 -17.11 29.33 -18.11
N LYS A 8 -17.23 28.19 -18.80
CA LYS A 8 -18.24 27.18 -18.50
C LYS A 8 -18.00 26.70 -17.07
N ALA A 9 -18.95 26.97 -16.17
CA ALA A 9 -19.02 26.33 -14.88
C ALA A 9 -19.01 24.81 -15.07
N THR A 10 -17.90 24.16 -14.72
CA THR A 10 -17.80 22.71 -14.65
C THR A 10 -18.78 22.23 -13.59
N ALA A 11 -19.82 21.50 -14.00
CA ALA A 11 -20.72 20.83 -13.07
C ALA A 11 -19.91 19.94 -12.12
N GLU A 12 -20.10 20.10 -10.81
CA GLU A 12 -19.49 19.23 -9.81
C GLU A 12 -19.89 17.78 -10.09
N LYS A 13 -18.89 16.92 -10.28
CA LYS A 13 -19.13 15.48 -10.33
C LYS A 13 -19.68 15.03 -8.97
N PRO A 14 -20.70 14.16 -8.93
CA PRO A 14 -21.21 13.62 -7.68
C PRO A 14 -20.11 12.91 -6.89
N ALA A 15 -20.21 12.97 -5.57
CA ALA A 15 -19.31 12.28 -4.65
C ALA A 15 -19.26 10.79 -4.95
N ARG A 16 -18.07 10.21 -4.82
CA ARG A 16 -17.82 8.78 -5.06
C ARG A 16 -18.32 7.96 -3.87
N GLU A 17 -18.71 6.72 -4.15
CA GLU A 17 -19.04 5.76 -3.09
C GLU A 17 -17.84 5.57 -2.14
N ILE A 18 -18.14 5.47 -0.84
CA ILE A 18 -17.15 5.13 0.19
C ILE A 18 -17.35 3.64 0.51
N PRO A 19 -16.51 2.73 0.00
CA PRO A 19 -16.59 1.32 0.34
C PRO A 19 -16.27 1.15 1.83
N PRO A 20 -16.87 0.16 2.53
CA PRO A 20 -16.52 -0.10 3.93
C PRO A 20 -15.05 -0.52 4.05
N GLU A 21 -14.40 -0.18 5.17
CA GLU A 21 -13.11 -0.80 5.52
C GLU A 21 -13.32 -2.32 5.60
N ARG A 22 -12.50 -3.09 4.88
CA ARG A 22 -12.51 -4.55 4.90
C ARG A 22 -11.17 -5.04 5.41
N LYS A 23 -11.18 -6.07 6.25
CA LYS A 23 -9.98 -6.70 6.78
C LYS A 23 -10.11 -8.21 6.69
N ALA A 24 -9.07 -8.87 6.18
CA ALA A 24 -8.92 -10.30 6.24
C ALA A 24 -7.51 -10.61 6.75
N SER A 25 -7.40 -11.50 7.73
CA SER A 25 -6.11 -11.90 8.29
C SER A 25 -6.03 -13.41 8.51
N ARG A 26 -4.81 -13.94 8.44
CA ARG A 26 -4.49 -15.30 8.86
C ARG A 26 -3.04 -15.40 9.30
N GLN A 27 -2.72 -16.47 10.03
CA GLN A 27 -1.33 -16.86 10.28
C GLN A 27 -0.81 -17.78 9.18
N ASP A 28 0.48 -17.70 8.90
CA ASP A 28 1.18 -18.51 7.92
C ASP A 28 2.66 -18.65 8.36
N THR A 29 3.43 -19.48 7.65
CA THR A 29 4.83 -19.73 7.97
C THR A 29 5.73 -19.58 6.75
N LEU A 30 6.99 -19.23 6.98
CA LEU A 30 8.06 -19.19 5.98
C LEU A 30 9.30 -19.86 6.56
N THR A 31 9.99 -20.69 5.78
CA THR A 31 11.29 -21.26 6.17
C THR A 31 12.41 -20.50 5.47
N VAL A 32 13.33 -19.91 6.24
CA VAL A 32 14.53 -19.19 5.78
C VAL A 32 15.75 -19.80 6.45
N ASP A 33 16.71 -20.31 5.68
CA ASP A 33 17.93 -20.95 6.19
C ASP A 33 17.67 -22.02 7.28
N GLY A 34 16.62 -22.81 7.11
CA GLY A 34 16.22 -23.85 8.07
C GLY A 34 15.49 -23.36 9.32
N ARG A 35 15.31 -22.04 9.48
CA ARG A 35 14.50 -21.43 10.56
C ARG A 35 13.07 -21.22 10.08
N THR A 36 12.10 -21.62 10.89
CA THR A 36 10.68 -21.35 10.62
C THR A 36 10.26 -20.04 11.26
N ILE A 37 9.70 -19.15 10.45
CA ILE A 37 9.16 -17.85 10.87
C ILE A 37 7.65 -17.95 10.78
N THR A 38 6.97 -17.76 11.90
CA THR A 38 5.50 -17.61 11.94
C THR A 38 5.16 -16.13 11.82
N TYR A 39 4.24 -15.80 10.92
CA TYR A 39 3.80 -14.43 10.71
C TYR A 39 2.29 -14.35 10.54
N THR A 40 1.74 -13.16 10.78
CA THR A 40 0.36 -12.82 10.44
C THR A 40 0.36 -12.01 9.15
N VAL A 41 -0.40 -12.47 8.15
CA VAL A 41 -0.70 -11.70 6.95
C VAL A 41 -2.06 -11.04 7.12
N THR A 42 -2.15 -9.75 6.81
CA THR A 42 -3.40 -8.98 6.80
C THR A 42 -3.54 -8.25 5.48
N ALA A 43 -4.67 -8.43 4.79
CA ALA A 43 -5.08 -7.58 3.68
C ALA A 43 -6.22 -6.69 4.16
N GLU A 44 -6.07 -5.38 4.01
CA GLU A 44 -7.00 -4.41 4.59
C GLU A 44 -7.19 -3.18 3.69
N THR A 45 -8.40 -2.63 3.72
CA THR A 45 -8.70 -1.30 3.18
C THR A 45 -8.87 -0.32 4.33
N MET A 46 -8.05 0.73 4.36
CA MET A 46 -8.05 1.77 5.38
C MET A 46 -8.50 3.10 4.77
N HIS A 47 -9.44 3.78 5.43
CA HIS A 47 -9.86 5.12 5.03
C HIS A 47 -8.82 6.18 5.42
N LEU A 48 -8.58 7.17 4.56
CA LEU A 48 -7.86 8.37 4.93
C LEU A 48 -8.87 9.53 4.98
N PRO A 49 -9.00 10.21 6.12
CA PRO A 49 -9.86 11.39 6.22
C PRO A 49 -9.27 12.53 5.39
N GLY A 50 -10.11 13.50 5.02
CA GLY A 50 -9.61 14.78 4.54
C GLY A 50 -8.90 15.58 5.63
N GLU A 51 -7.90 16.38 5.23
CA GLU A 51 -7.10 17.19 6.16
C GLU A 51 -7.74 18.55 6.47
N ALA A 52 -8.69 19.01 5.65
CA ALA A 52 -9.30 20.31 5.83
C ALA A 52 -10.33 20.26 6.97
N PRO A 53 -10.45 21.31 7.80
CA PRO A 53 -11.44 21.35 8.88
C PRO A 53 -12.88 21.04 8.43
N GLU A 54 -13.24 21.49 7.22
CA GLU A 54 -14.52 21.25 6.58
C GLU A 54 -14.78 19.78 6.18
N ASP A 55 -13.74 18.96 6.11
CA ASP A 55 -13.88 17.54 5.77
C ASP A 55 -14.51 16.75 6.93
N ASP A 56 -14.50 17.26 8.17
CA ASP A 56 -15.15 16.68 9.37
C ASP A 56 -14.85 15.18 9.57
N GLY A 57 -13.60 14.78 9.30
CA GLY A 57 -13.14 13.39 9.39
C GLY A 57 -13.73 12.45 8.34
N LYS A 58 -14.47 12.95 7.33
CA LYS A 58 -14.99 12.12 6.24
C LYS A 58 -13.85 11.54 5.42
N ALA A 59 -14.01 10.27 5.04
CA ALA A 59 -13.05 9.60 4.17
C ALA A 59 -13.00 10.25 2.78
N LYS A 60 -11.80 10.60 2.35
CA LYS A 60 -11.51 11.11 1.00
C LYS A 60 -10.65 10.17 0.16
N ALA A 61 -10.00 9.21 0.81
CA ALA A 61 -9.40 8.06 0.14
C ALA A 61 -9.65 6.75 0.89
N ALA A 62 -9.62 5.66 0.15
CA ALA A 62 -9.57 4.30 0.67
C ALA A 62 -8.29 3.66 0.13
N VAL A 63 -7.36 3.32 1.04
CA VAL A 63 -6.07 2.73 0.72
C VAL A 63 -6.09 1.25 1.03
N PHE A 64 -5.88 0.43 0.02
CA PHE A 64 -5.63 -0.99 0.17
C PHE A 64 -4.15 -1.26 0.45
N PHE A 65 -3.90 -2.21 1.35
CA PHE A 65 -2.55 -2.65 1.66
C PHE A 65 -2.54 -4.11 2.11
N THR A 66 -1.37 -4.73 2.02
CA THR A 66 -1.10 -6.03 2.63
C THR A 66 0.07 -5.91 3.60
N SER A 67 -0.11 -6.33 4.85
CA SER A 67 0.96 -6.36 5.85
C SER A 67 1.33 -7.78 6.28
N TYR A 68 2.62 -7.97 6.58
CA TYR A 68 3.21 -9.20 7.09
C TYR A 68 3.94 -8.87 8.38
N VAL A 69 3.43 -9.38 9.50
CA VAL A 69 3.93 -9.06 10.84
C VAL A 69 4.40 -10.33 11.53
N VAL A 70 5.68 -10.36 11.89
CA VAL A 70 6.27 -11.38 12.75
C VAL A 70 6.08 -10.94 14.21
N PRO A 71 5.56 -11.79 15.12
CA PRO A 71 5.51 -11.47 16.54
C PRO A 71 6.90 -11.14 17.08
N ALA A 72 7.02 -10.00 17.78
CA ALA A 72 8.25 -9.55 18.41
C ALA A 72 7.94 -9.04 19.82
N ASP A 73 8.77 -9.42 20.80
CA ASP A 73 8.58 -9.00 22.19
C ASP A 73 8.83 -7.50 22.39
N ASP A 74 9.79 -6.93 21.63
CA ASP A 74 10.10 -5.51 21.63
C ASP A 74 10.00 -4.93 20.19
N PRO A 75 8.99 -4.08 19.90
CA PRO A 75 8.86 -3.43 18.61
C PRO A 75 10.09 -2.63 18.17
N ALA A 76 10.89 -2.09 19.10
CA ALA A 76 12.10 -1.33 18.78
C ALA A 76 13.21 -2.18 18.15
N THR A 77 13.17 -3.50 18.35
CA THR A 77 14.13 -4.44 17.74
C THR A 77 13.70 -4.91 16.34
N ARG A 78 12.46 -4.61 15.95
CA ARG A 78 11.84 -5.14 14.73
C ARG A 78 11.44 -4.01 13.78
N PRO A 79 12.23 -3.74 12.72
CA PRO A 79 11.89 -2.73 11.72
C PRO A 79 10.56 -3.04 11.01
N VAL A 80 9.97 -1.99 10.46
CA VAL A 80 8.86 -2.08 9.51
C VAL A 80 9.28 -1.37 8.22
N THR A 81 9.20 -2.08 7.10
CA THR A 81 9.48 -1.54 5.77
C THR A 81 8.16 -1.31 5.02
N PHE A 82 7.89 -0.04 4.74
CA PHE A 82 6.76 0.37 3.91
C PHE A 82 7.20 0.35 2.44
N CYS A 83 6.52 -0.49 1.66
CA CYS A 83 6.86 -0.82 0.29
C CYS A 83 5.81 -0.26 -0.67
N PHE A 84 6.24 0.44 -1.72
CA PHE A 84 5.37 0.95 -2.76
C PHE A 84 6.07 0.89 -4.13
N ASN A 85 5.31 0.55 -5.17
CA ASN A 85 5.83 0.45 -6.51
C ASN A 85 5.84 1.81 -7.24
N GLY A 86 6.68 1.92 -8.26
CA GLY A 86 6.71 3.06 -9.18
C GLY A 86 5.67 2.98 -10.31
N GLY A 87 5.88 3.76 -11.37
CA GLY A 87 4.86 4.00 -12.40
C GLY A 87 4.99 5.38 -13.02
N PRO A 88 4.04 6.31 -12.89
CA PRO A 88 2.95 6.39 -11.91
C PRO A 88 1.79 5.42 -12.20
N GLY A 89 1.10 4.97 -11.14
CA GLY A 89 -0.15 4.21 -11.26
C GLY A 89 -0.08 2.70 -11.01
N SER A 90 1.08 2.13 -10.66
CA SER A 90 1.19 0.68 -10.40
C SER A 90 0.75 0.32 -8.98
N SER A 91 0.12 -0.84 -8.85
CA SER A 91 -0.02 -1.52 -7.55
C SER A 91 1.34 -1.98 -7.05
N SER A 92 1.45 -2.13 -5.73
CA SER A 92 2.56 -2.75 -4.98
C SER A 92 2.82 -4.23 -5.32
N VAL A 93 1.97 -4.84 -6.17
CA VAL A 93 2.04 -6.27 -6.52
C VAL A 93 3.41 -6.73 -7.04
N TRP A 94 4.19 -5.87 -7.69
CA TRP A 94 5.49 -6.25 -8.24
C TRP A 94 6.54 -6.42 -7.14
N LEU A 95 6.65 -5.47 -6.21
CA LEU A 95 7.52 -5.66 -5.04
C LEU A 95 6.97 -6.75 -4.11
N HIS A 96 5.65 -6.86 -4.01
CA HIS A 96 4.99 -7.84 -3.16
C HIS A 96 5.23 -9.27 -3.62
N MET A 97 4.88 -9.60 -4.87
CA MET A 97 4.86 -10.98 -5.38
C MET A 97 6.01 -11.29 -6.34
N GLY A 98 6.85 -10.29 -6.65
CA GLY A 98 8.01 -10.42 -7.53
C GLY A 98 9.36 -10.23 -6.84
N ALA A 99 9.42 -9.68 -5.62
CA ALA A 99 10.68 -9.39 -4.93
C ALA A 99 10.67 -9.66 -3.42
N LEU A 100 9.97 -8.84 -2.63
CA LEU A 100 10.22 -8.68 -1.20
C LEU A 100 9.30 -9.53 -0.31
N GLY A 101 8.10 -9.86 -0.77
CA GLY A 101 7.10 -10.56 0.04
C GLY A 101 7.49 -12.01 0.33
N PRO A 102 6.86 -12.65 1.34
CA PRO A 102 7.20 -14.02 1.76
C PRO A 102 6.73 -15.11 0.79
N LYS A 103 5.95 -14.73 -0.22
CA LYS A 103 5.50 -15.60 -1.31
C LYS A 103 5.77 -14.87 -2.62
N ARG A 104 6.10 -15.62 -3.67
CA ARG A 104 6.33 -15.07 -5.02
C ARG A 104 5.67 -15.92 -6.09
N VAL A 105 5.44 -15.33 -7.27
CA VAL A 105 5.03 -16.09 -8.45
C VAL A 105 6.21 -16.95 -8.93
N GLU A 106 5.96 -18.23 -9.22
CA GLU A 106 6.96 -19.08 -9.88
C GLU A 106 7.17 -18.57 -11.31
N VAL A 107 8.37 -18.04 -11.57
CA VAL A 107 8.83 -17.67 -12.90
C VAL A 107 10.08 -18.49 -13.22
N PRO A 108 10.25 -18.94 -14.47
CA PRO A 108 11.47 -19.63 -14.87
C PRO A 108 12.65 -18.65 -14.93
N ASP A 109 13.86 -19.13 -14.61
CA ASP A 109 15.08 -18.32 -14.67
C ASP A 109 15.37 -17.81 -16.10
N ALA A 110 14.95 -18.56 -17.12
CA ALA A 110 15.06 -18.18 -18.52
C ALA A 110 13.88 -18.72 -19.34
N GLY A 111 13.49 -17.97 -20.36
CA GLY A 111 12.42 -18.34 -21.30
C GLY A 111 11.08 -17.70 -20.98
N MET A 112 10.03 -18.17 -21.67
CA MET A 112 8.67 -17.65 -21.48
C MET A 112 8.01 -18.27 -20.25
N PRO A 113 7.13 -17.53 -19.55
CA PRO A 113 6.30 -18.10 -18.50
C PRO A 113 5.51 -19.31 -18.99
N LYS A 114 5.31 -20.31 -18.12
CA LYS A 114 4.42 -21.45 -18.41
C LYS A 114 3.00 -20.94 -18.66
N PRO A 115 2.19 -21.57 -19.53
CA PRO A 115 0.76 -21.27 -19.60
C PRO A 115 0.07 -21.55 -18.25
N PRO A 116 -1.08 -20.92 -17.96
CA PRO A 116 -1.80 -21.13 -16.72
C PRO A 116 -2.18 -22.62 -16.52
N PRO A 117 -2.31 -23.09 -15.26
CA PRO A 117 -2.33 -22.30 -14.02
C PRO A 117 -0.94 -21.88 -13.51
N TYR A 118 -0.85 -20.64 -13.01
CA TYR A 118 0.35 -20.13 -12.35
C TYR A 118 0.42 -20.57 -10.89
N SER A 119 1.63 -20.78 -10.37
CA SER A 119 1.88 -21.18 -8.99
C SER A 119 2.48 -20.05 -8.16
N VAL A 120 2.12 -20.01 -6.88
CA VAL A 120 2.73 -19.16 -5.86
C VAL A 120 3.55 -20.06 -4.95
N VAL A 121 4.81 -19.70 -4.74
CA VAL A 121 5.78 -20.47 -3.94
C VAL A 121 6.32 -19.60 -2.81
N ASP A 122 6.91 -20.23 -1.79
CA ASP A 122 7.63 -19.52 -0.74
C ASP A 122 8.81 -18.73 -1.30
N ASN A 123 9.06 -17.58 -0.70
CA ASN A 123 10.18 -16.71 -1.05
C ASN A 123 11.17 -16.59 0.13
N PRO A 124 12.12 -17.53 0.26
CA PRO A 124 13.14 -17.45 1.31
C PRO A 124 14.13 -16.29 1.11
N GLU A 125 14.21 -15.74 -0.10
CA GLU A 125 15.04 -14.57 -0.45
C GLU A 125 14.34 -13.23 -0.17
N GLY A 126 13.08 -13.28 0.30
CA GLY A 126 12.34 -12.09 0.71
C GLY A 126 12.90 -11.47 1.99
N LEU A 127 12.35 -10.33 2.40
CA LEU A 127 12.90 -9.56 3.53
C LEU A 127 12.22 -9.86 4.88
N LEU A 128 11.28 -10.82 4.93
CA LEU A 128 10.43 -11.01 6.10
C LEU A 128 11.21 -11.47 7.34
N ASP A 129 12.35 -12.13 7.20
CA ASP A 129 13.20 -12.48 8.33
C ASP A 129 13.92 -11.26 8.94
N LEU A 130 14.05 -10.17 8.19
CA LEU A 130 14.76 -8.94 8.60
C LEU A 130 13.83 -7.80 9.03
N THR A 131 12.69 -7.64 8.37
CA THR A 131 11.73 -6.54 8.63
C THR A 131 10.28 -6.99 8.42
N ASP A 132 9.34 -6.38 9.16
CA ASP A 132 7.92 -6.53 8.82
C ASP A 132 7.63 -5.74 7.55
N LEU A 133 6.71 -6.23 6.72
CA LEU A 133 6.48 -5.67 5.39
C LEU A 133 5.08 -5.10 5.30
N VAL A 134 4.95 -3.89 4.78
CA VAL A 134 3.65 -3.25 4.50
C VAL A 134 3.65 -2.80 3.04
N PHE A 135 2.94 -3.54 2.18
CA PHE A 135 2.78 -3.23 0.76
C PHE A 135 1.59 -2.31 0.58
N ILE A 136 1.84 -1.06 0.19
CA ILE A 136 0.85 0.01 0.07
C ILE A 136 0.54 0.19 -1.41
N ASP A 137 -0.74 0.16 -1.79
CA ASP A 137 -1.19 0.67 -3.08
C ASP A 137 -1.50 2.17 -2.92
N PRO A 138 -0.73 3.11 -3.51
CA PRO A 138 -1.05 4.53 -3.44
C PRO A 138 -2.43 4.85 -4.01
N VAL A 139 -3.01 5.99 -3.64
CA VAL A 139 -4.39 6.34 -4.03
C VAL A 139 -4.50 6.41 -5.56
N GLY A 140 -5.40 5.60 -6.13
CA GLY A 140 -5.59 5.48 -7.58
C GLY A 140 -4.85 4.31 -8.22
N THR A 141 -4.14 3.47 -7.46
CA THR A 141 -3.51 2.23 -7.94
C THR A 141 -4.13 1.00 -7.28
N GLY A 142 -4.04 -0.15 -7.94
CA GLY A 142 -4.54 -1.43 -7.41
C GLY A 142 -6.00 -1.35 -6.95
N PHE A 143 -6.23 -1.63 -5.66
CA PHE A 143 -7.56 -1.51 -5.04
C PHE A 143 -7.80 -0.18 -4.30
N SER A 144 -6.83 0.73 -4.32
CA SER A 144 -6.92 2.04 -3.67
C SER A 144 -7.57 3.08 -4.57
N ASP A 145 -8.44 3.92 -4.01
CA ASP A 145 -9.07 5.01 -4.76
C ASP A 145 -9.43 6.21 -3.88
N ALA A 146 -9.59 7.38 -4.51
CA ALA A 146 -10.25 8.52 -3.90
C ALA A 146 -11.75 8.22 -3.80
N VAL A 147 -12.35 8.55 -2.66
CA VAL A 147 -13.74 8.23 -2.29
C VAL A 147 -14.43 9.46 -1.73
N GLY A 148 -15.76 9.44 -1.61
CA GLY A 148 -16.50 10.61 -1.13
C GLY A 148 -16.23 11.83 -2.01
N GLU A 149 -15.83 12.93 -1.37
CA GLU A 149 -15.50 14.19 -2.05
C GLU A 149 -14.03 14.28 -2.51
N GLY A 150 -13.20 13.28 -2.18
CA GLY A 150 -11.81 13.24 -2.60
C GLY A 150 -11.65 13.06 -4.11
N LYS A 151 -10.63 13.71 -4.68
CA LYS A 151 -10.35 13.66 -6.12
C LYS A 151 -9.01 13.00 -6.37
N ARG A 152 -8.94 12.02 -7.28
CA ARG A 152 -7.66 11.36 -7.66
C ARG A 152 -6.53 12.36 -7.97
N ALA A 153 -6.85 13.47 -8.62
CA ALA A 153 -5.88 14.50 -8.99
C ALA A 153 -5.17 15.14 -7.78
N GLU A 154 -5.79 15.10 -6.59
CA GLU A 154 -5.19 15.57 -5.33
C GLU A 154 -4.06 14.64 -4.90
N TYR A 155 -4.13 13.34 -5.23
CA TYR A 155 -3.20 12.31 -4.80
C TYR A 155 -2.14 11.94 -5.84
N THR A 156 -2.26 12.43 -7.08
CA THR A 156 -1.23 12.20 -8.13
C THR A 156 -0.18 13.30 -8.19
N GLN A 157 -0.28 14.32 -7.34
CA GLN A 157 0.75 15.35 -7.18
C GLN A 157 1.75 14.90 -6.12
N VAL A 158 3.03 15.26 -6.27
CA VAL A 158 4.10 14.89 -5.31
C VAL A 158 3.70 15.19 -3.86
N VAL A 159 3.21 16.40 -3.60
CA VAL A 159 2.83 16.81 -2.23
C VAL A 159 1.66 15.98 -1.72
N GLY A 160 0.61 15.84 -2.52
CA GLY A 160 -0.58 15.09 -2.09
C GLY A 160 -0.33 13.59 -1.92
N ASP A 161 0.53 13.01 -2.75
CA ASP A 161 0.96 11.61 -2.65
C ASP A 161 1.74 11.40 -1.34
N VAL A 162 2.80 12.18 -1.10
CA VAL A 162 3.60 12.13 0.13
C VAL A 162 2.74 12.34 1.38
N THR A 163 1.83 13.32 1.35
CA THR A 163 0.91 13.59 2.45
C THR A 163 0.02 12.37 2.73
N SER A 164 -0.58 11.78 1.69
CA SER A 164 -1.47 10.63 1.86
C SER A 164 -0.75 9.37 2.34
N ILE A 165 0.46 9.10 1.84
CA ILE A 165 1.29 7.97 2.28
C ILE A 165 1.75 8.19 3.73
N SER A 166 2.12 9.41 4.11
CA SER A 166 2.50 9.74 5.49
C SER A 166 1.33 9.53 6.46
N ALA A 167 0.15 10.05 6.11
CA ALA A 167 -1.07 9.85 6.90
C ALA A 167 -1.43 8.36 7.04
N PHE A 168 -1.27 7.58 5.97
CA PHE A 168 -1.43 6.12 6.01
C PHE A 168 -0.45 5.47 6.98
N ILE A 169 0.85 5.78 6.88
CA ILE A 169 1.91 5.21 7.72
C ILE A 169 1.64 5.50 9.20
N GLU A 170 1.30 6.74 9.55
CA GLU A 170 0.99 7.14 10.93
C GLU A 170 -0.21 6.37 11.50
N ARG A 171 -1.27 6.21 10.69
CA ARG A 171 -2.48 5.47 11.09
C ARG A 171 -2.18 3.98 11.25
N TRP A 172 -1.39 3.39 10.35
CA TRP A 172 -0.96 2.00 10.45
C TRP A 172 -0.10 1.77 11.70
N LEU A 173 0.91 2.62 11.96
CA LEU A 173 1.77 2.54 13.14
C LEU A 173 0.98 2.64 14.44
N THR A 174 -0.05 3.48 14.47
CA THR A 174 -0.95 3.63 15.62
C THR A 174 -1.82 2.40 15.82
N ARG A 175 -2.45 1.87 14.75
CA ARG A 175 -3.31 0.69 14.80
C ARG A 175 -2.55 -0.56 15.24
N GLU A 176 -1.31 -0.72 14.77
CA GLU A 176 -0.49 -1.92 15.03
C GLU A 176 0.45 -1.76 16.23
N GLY A 177 0.47 -0.59 16.89
CA GLY A 177 1.33 -0.34 18.06
C GLY A 177 2.83 -0.33 17.74
N ARG A 178 3.21 0.11 16.53
CA ARG A 178 4.58 -0.01 15.99
C ARG A 178 5.39 1.28 15.98
N TRP A 179 4.98 2.30 16.73
CA TRP A 179 5.67 3.59 16.78
C TRP A 179 7.16 3.50 17.14
N ALA A 180 7.51 2.59 18.04
CA ALA A 180 8.90 2.37 18.49
C ALA A 180 9.76 1.61 17.45
N SER A 181 9.15 0.93 16.47
CA SER A 181 9.90 0.23 15.43
C SER A 181 10.70 1.20 14.56
N PRO A 182 11.91 0.84 14.11
CA PRO A 182 12.58 1.53 13.02
C PRO A 182 11.69 1.52 11.77
N LYS A 183 11.50 2.69 11.14
CA LYS A 183 10.70 2.85 9.91
C LYS A 183 11.64 2.91 8.72
N LEU A 184 11.41 2.04 7.74
CA LEU A 184 12.13 2.01 6.48
C LEU A 184 11.16 2.22 5.33
N LEU A 185 11.61 2.86 4.26
CA LEU A 185 10.86 3.01 3.01
C LEU A 185 11.57 2.21 1.92
N ALA A 186 10.81 1.48 1.12
CA ALA A 186 11.31 0.76 -0.03
C ALA A 186 10.44 1.08 -1.25
N GLY A 187 11.07 1.60 -2.30
CA GLY A 187 10.42 1.93 -3.56
C GLY A 187 11.24 1.46 -4.75
N GLU A 188 10.57 1.19 -5.86
CA GLU A 188 11.19 0.89 -7.15
C GLU A 188 10.74 1.91 -8.20
N SER A 189 11.62 2.29 -9.13
CA SER A 189 11.30 3.16 -10.26
C SER A 189 10.74 4.52 -9.79
N TYR A 190 9.62 5.01 -10.34
CA TYR A 190 9.00 6.28 -9.92
C TYR A 190 8.65 6.32 -8.42
N GLY A 191 8.58 5.17 -7.73
CA GLY A 191 8.43 5.10 -6.28
C GLY A 191 9.65 5.62 -5.49
N THR A 192 10.70 6.08 -6.17
CA THR A 192 11.86 6.76 -5.57
C THR A 192 11.87 8.27 -5.82
N THR A 193 10.80 8.84 -6.37
CA THR A 193 10.69 10.27 -6.74
C THR A 193 9.72 10.98 -5.81
#